data_AF-A0A645FXX5-F1
#
_entry.id   AF-A0A645FXX5-F1
#
_cell.length_a   1.000
_cell.length_b   1.000
_cell.length_c   1.000
_cell.angle_alpha   90.00
_cell.angle_beta   90.00
_cell.angle_gamma   90.00
#
_symmetry.space_group_name_H-M   'P 1'
#
loop_
_entity.id
_entity.type
_entity.pdbx_description
1 polymer ?
#
loop_
_entity_poly.entity_id
_entity_poly.type
_entity_poly.pdbx_seq_one_letter_code
_entity_poly.pdbx_strand_id
1 'polypeptide(L)' 'MFEVNAIQFYFTDSAEITKVGNLHEGDTVTVTGKCKGLSIFNILVKECTIE' A
#
# COMPACT_ATOMS: atom_id res chain seq x y z
N MET A 1 -17.24 10.77 12.20
CA MET A 1 -15.78 10.62 12.08
C MET A 1 -15.54 9.30 11.39
N PHE A 2 -14.81 9.27 10.27
CA PHE A 2 -14.44 8.03 9.59
C PHE A 2 -12.97 7.79 9.90
N GLU A 3 -12.67 6.67 10.55
CA GLU A 3 -11.33 6.28 10.94
C GLU A 3 -10.88 5.12 10.07
N VAL A 4 -9.73 5.27 9.42
CA VAL A 4 -9.12 4.20 8.63
C VAL A 4 -8.15 3.47 9.54
N ASN A 5 -8.55 2.29 10.00
CA ASN A 5 -7.70 1.48 10.89
C ASN A 5 -6.46 0.95 10.15
N ALA A 6 -6.60 0.59 8.88
CA ALA A 6 -5.52 0.09 8.07
C ALA A 6 -5.79 0.25 6.57
N ILE A 7 -4.71 0.48 5.82
CA ILE A 7 -4.67 0.47 4.35
C ILE A 7 -3.74 -0.67 3.95
N GLN A 8 -4.19 -1.50 3.01
CA GLN A 8 -3.40 -2.61 2.48
C GLN A 8 -3.09 -2.36 1.00
N PHE A 9 -1.81 -2.21 0.70
CA PHE A 9 -1.28 -1.97 -0.64
C PHE A 9 -0.85 -3.28 -1.30
N TYR A 10 -1.15 -3.44 -2.59
CA TYR A 10 -0.73 -4.58 -3.40
C TYR A 10 0.11 -4.11 -4.58
N PHE A 11 1.32 -4.65 -4.65
CA PHE A 11 2.31 -4.41 -5.70
C PHE A 11 2.39 -5.63 -6.61
N THR A 12 2.34 -5.43 -7.91
CA THR A 12 2.45 -6.50 -8.92
C THR A 12 3.68 -6.37 -9.80
N ASP A 13 4.27 -5.18 -9.84
CA ASP A 13 5.52 -4.91 -10.57
C ASP A 13 6.72 -5.38 -9.73
N SER A 14 7.63 -6.14 -10.33
CA SER A 14 8.79 -6.72 -9.64
C SER A 14 9.79 -5.67 -9.16
N ALA A 15 9.91 -4.53 -9.85
CA ALA A 15 10.74 -3.42 -9.40
C ALA A 15 10.16 -2.79 -8.13
N GLU A 16 8.84 -2.60 -8.07
CA GLU A 16 8.16 -2.05 -6.90
C GLU A 16 8.22 -3.01 -5.71
N ILE A 17 8.06 -4.32 -5.94
CA ILE A 17 8.21 -5.34 -4.88
C ILE A 17 9.62 -5.30 -4.27
N THR A 18 10.65 -5.07 -5.09
CA THR A 18 12.03 -4.94 -4.59
C THR A 18 12.19 -3.74 -3.67
N LYS A 19 11.57 -2.59 -4.01
CA LYS A 19 11.57 -1.40 -3.15
C LYS A 19 10.88 -1.67 -1.81
N VAL A 20 9.72 -2.33 -1.84
CA VAL A 20 8.97 -2.71 -0.63
C VAL A 20 9.80 -3.62 0.29
N GLY A 21 10.55 -4.55 -0.29
CA GLY A 21 11.43 -5.46 0.47
C GLY A 21 12.57 -4.76 1.23
N ASN A 22 12.86 -3.50 0.88
CA ASN A 22 13.91 -2.70 1.53
C ASN A 22 13.36 -1.72 2.59
N LEU A 23 12.04 -1.73 2.85
CA LEU A 23 11.43 -0.85 3.85
C LEU A 23 11.70 -1.32 5.28
N HIS A 24 11.85 -0.35 6.16
CA HIS A 24 11.99 -0.54 7.59
C HIS A 24 10.91 0.23 8.34
N GLU A 25 10.64 -0.22 9.57
CA GLU A 25 9.72 0.49 10.45
C GLU A 25 10.22 1.92 10.71
N GLY A 26 9.34 2.90 10.50
CA GLY A 26 9.65 4.33 10.65
C GLY A 26 10.01 5.05 9.35
N ASP A 27 10.21 4.33 8.24
CA ASP A 27 10.45 4.94 6.93
C ASP A 27 9.25 5.77 6.48
N THR A 28 9.52 6.94 5.92
CA THR A 28 8.51 7.77 5.24
C THR A 28 8.49 7.41 3.77
N VAL A 29 7.34 6.99 3.27
CA VAL A 29 7.15 6.56 1.88
C VAL A 29 5.94 7.24 1.25
N THR A 30 5.94 7.36 -0.07
CA THR A 30 4.76 7.75 -0.85
C THR A 30 4.28 6.56 -1.68
N VAL A 31 3.02 6.15 -1.49
CA VAL A 31 2.41 5.07 -2.27
C VAL A 31 1.25 5.61 -3.09
N THR A 32 1.29 5.38 -4.39
CA THR A 32 0.17 5.69 -5.30
C THR A 32 -0.42 4.39 -5.82
N GLY A 33 -1.75 4.28 -5.87
CA GLY A 33 -2.43 3.11 -6.41
C GLY A 33 -3.92 3.33 -6.60
N LYS A 34 -4.61 2.32 -7.09
CA LYS A 34 -6.06 2.35 -7.34
C LYS A 34 -6.82 1.74 -6.17
N CYS A 35 -7.73 2.51 -5.56
CA CYS A 35 -8.68 1.97 -4.60
C CYS A 35 -9.60 0.94 -5.28
N LYS A 36 -9.65 -0.28 -4.74
CA LYS A 36 -10.49 -1.38 -5.26
C LYS A 36 -11.59 -1.80 -4.29
N GLY A 37 -11.76 -1.08 -3.19
CA GLY A 37 -12.82 -1.30 -2.21
C GLY A 37 -12.29 -1.58 -0.79
N LEU A 38 -13.12 -2.24 0.00
CA LEU A 38 -12.89 -2.55 1.40
C LEU A 38 -12.82 -4.08 1.58
N SER A 39 -11.86 -4.56 2.38
CA SER A 39 -11.97 -5.87 3.02
C SER A 39 -12.72 -5.72 4.35
N ILE A 40 -12.86 -6.84 5.08
CA ILE A 40 -13.51 -6.86 6.40
C ILE A 40 -12.86 -5.84 7.37
N PHE A 41 -11.56 -5.53 7.20
CA PHE A 41 -10.82 -4.63 8.11
C PHE A 41 -10.04 -3.50 7.44
N ASN A 42 -9.76 -3.58 6.13
CA ASN A 42 -8.80 -2.69 5.46
C ASN A 42 -9.37 -2.04 4.21
N ILE A 43 -8.86 -0.86 3.84
CA ILE A 43 -8.98 -0.33 2.48
C ILE A 43 -7.98 -1.07 1.59
N LEU A 44 -8.43 -1.60 0.45
CA LEU A 44 -7.56 -2.30 -0.50
C LEU A 44 -7.16 -1.38 -1.65
N VAL A 45 -5.85 -1.16 -1.80
CA VAL A 45 -5.27 -0.38 -2.90
C VAL A 45 -4.39 -1.29 -3.74
N LYS A 46 -4.67 -1.40 -5.04
CA LYS A 46 -3.95 -2.28 -5.98
C LYS A 46 -3.29 -1.49 -7.09
N GLU A 47 -2.44 -2.18 -7.87
CA GLU A 47 -1.68 -1.56 -8.97
C GLU A 47 -0.80 -0.42 -8.40
N CYS A 48 -0.09 -0.71 -7.31
CA CYS A 48 0.63 0.31 -6.55
C CYS A 48 2.05 0.55 -7.07
N THR A 49 2.52 1.79 -6.91
CA THR A 49 3.91 2.23 -7.05
C THR A 49 4.36 2.89 -5.74
N ILE A 50 5.64 2.78 -5.40
CA ILE A 50 6.23 3.32 -4.18
C ILE A 50 7.51 4.13 -4.44
N GLU A 51 7.62 5.25 -3.74
CA GLU A 51 8.75 6.19 -3.70
C GLU A 51 9.24 6.43 -2.28
#